data_AF-A0AAD1TNK7-F1
#
_entry.id   AF-A0AAD1TNK7-F1
#
_cell.length_a   1.000
_cell.length_b   1.000
_cell.length_c   1.000
_cell.angle_alpha   90.00
_cell.angle_beta   90.00
_cell.angle_gamma   90.00
#
_symmetry.space_group_name_H-M   'P 1'
#
loop_
_entity.id
_entity.type
_entity.pdbx_description
1 polymer ?
#
loop_
_entity_poly.entity_id
_entity_poly.type
_entity_poly.pdbx_seq_one_letter_code
_entity_poly.pdbx_strand_id
1 'polypeptide(L)'
;LKLFAKTLALRIAKHLPHLVHSDQVGFIPEREGRDNTIKALNILQVARSQHRELLLLSTDAEKAFKRVDWLYLEETLTHMGFGPRMRSWVLSLYTSPTARIR
;
A
#
# COMPACT_ATOMS: atom_id res chain seq x y z
N LEU A 1 -9.66 -7.65 -18.30
CA LEU A 1 -9.32 -7.41 -16.87
C LEU A 1 -7.96 -6.75 -16.67
N LYS A 2 -6.84 -7.34 -17.13
CA LYS A 2 -5.47 -6.79 -16.91
C LYS A 2 -5.29 -5.32 -17.34
N LEU A 3 -5.76 -4.96 -18.54
CA LEU A 3 -5.68 -3.56 -19.03
C LEU A 3 -6.48 -2.61 -18.14
N PHE A 4 -7.71 -2.97 -17.80
CA PHE A 4 -8.58 -2.18 -16.93
C PHE A 4 -7.98 -1.99 -15.54
N ALA A 5 -7.50 -3.06 -14.91
CA ALA A 5 -6.82 -3.01 -13.62
C ALA A 5 -5.55 -2.12 -13.68
N LYS A 6 -4.74 -2.23 -14.75
CA LYS A 6 -3.57 -1.37 -14.96
C LYS A 6 -3.96 0.11 -15.10
N THR A 7 -5.03 0.41 -15.86
CA THR A 7 -5.53 1.79 -16.01
C THR A 7 -5.99 2.37 -14.67
N LEU A 8 -6.70 1.59 -13.84
CA LEU A 8 -7.12 2.02 -12.51
C LEU A 8 -5.91 2.26 -11.60
N ALA A 9 -4.97 1.31 -11.54
CA ALA A 9 -3.76 1.43 -10.74
C ALA A 9 -2.94 2.68 -11.11
N LEU A 10 -2.75 2.96 -12.40
CA LEU A 10 -2.04 4.16 -12.86
C LEU A 10 -2.76 5.48 -12.52
N ARG A 11 -4.09 5.48 -12.44
CA ARG A 11 -4.85 6.65 -11.99
C ARG A 11 -4.68 6.87 -10.49
N ILE A 12 -4.80 5.81 -9.70
CA ILE A 12 -4.67 5.87 -8.24
C ILE A 12 -3.24 6.24 -7.83
N ALA A 13 -2.23 5.70 -8.52
CA ALA A 13 -0.82 5.94 -8.23
C ALA A 13 -0.42 7.42 -8.21
N LYS A 14 -1.09 8.27 -9.00
CA LYS A 14 -0.85 9.72 -9.01
C LYS A 14 -1.22 10.43 -7.70
N HIS A 15 -2.14 9.84 -6.95
CA HIS A 15 -2.66 10.42 -5.70
C HIS A 15 -2.09 9.74 -4.47
N LEU A 16 -1.60 8.50 -4.59
CA LEU A 16 -1.06 7.72 -3.47
C LEU A 16 -0.05 8.48 -2.60
N PRO A 17 0.95 9.21 -3.15
CA PRO A 17 1.93 9.93 -2.32
C PRO A 17 1.33 10.93 -1.32
N HIS A 18 0.13 11.43 -1.59
CA HIS A 18 -0.59 12.37 -0.73
C HIS A 18 -1.59 11.70 0.22
N LEU A 19 -1.92 10.42 -0.02
CA LEU A 19 -2.88 9.65 0.76
C LEU A 19 -2.23 8.77 1.83
N VAL A 20 -0.96 8.40 1.65
CA VAL A 20 -0.22 7.56 2.60
C VAL A 20 0.94 8.31 3.23
N HIS A 21 1.30 7.91 4.45
CA HIS A 21 2.44 8.47 5.18
C HIS A 21 3.74 8.38 4.35
N SER A 22 4.68 9.31 4.57
CA SER A 22 5.97 9.36 3.84
C SER A 22 6.79 8.08 3.97
N ASP A 23 6.64 7.38 5.08
CA ASP A 23 7.38 6.15 5.40
C ASP A 23 6.82 4.90 4.69
N GLN A 24 5.67 5.03 4.03
CA GLN A 24 5.14 3.98 3.16
C GLN A 24 5.91 3.99 1.85
N VAL A 25 6.90 3.10 1.72
CA VAL A 25 7.74 2.99 0.51
C VAL A 25 7.22 1.96 -0.50
N GLY A 26 6.50 0.94 -0.03
CA GLY A 26 6.01 -0.15 -0.89
C GLY A 26 4.97 0.33 -1.90
N PHE A 27 5.22 0.07 -3.19
CA PHE A 27 4.30 0.33 -4.30
C PHE A 27 3.95 1.81 -4.54
N ILE A 28 4.74 2.74 -3.99
CA ILE A 28 4.58 4.18 -4.23
C ILE A 28 5.63 4.61 -5.26
N PRO A 29 5.24 5.31 -6.35
CA PRO A 29 6.20 5.87 -7.29
C PRO A 29 7.23 6.73 -6.56
N GLU A 30 8.50 6.67 -7.00
CA GLU A 30 9.61 7.48 -6.48
C GLU A 30 10.00 7.20 -5.02
N ARG A 31 9.47 6.15 -4.39
CA ARG A 31 9.91 5.68 -3.06
C ARG A 31 10.54 4.31 -3.17
N GLU A 32 11.74 4.15 -2.59
CA GLU A 32 12.47 2.88 -2.66
C GLU A 32 12.51 2.18 -1.30
N GLY A 33 12.46 0.85 -1.31
CA GLY A 33 12.61 0.05 -0.08
C GLY A 33 13.93 0.33 0.66
N ARG A 34 14.96 0.72 -0.08
CA ARG A 34 16.27 1.12 0.47
C ARG A 34 16.15 2.31 1.43
N ASP A 35 15.25 3.25 1.17
CA ASP A 35 15.08 4.45 1.99
C ASP A 35 14.68 4.07 3.43
N ASN A 36 13.78 3.10 3.59
CA ASN A 36 13.39 2.60 4.91
C ASN A 36 14.53 1.85 5.61
N THR A 37 15.34 1.07 4.89
CA THR A 37 16.51 0.40 5.48
C THR A 37 17.52 1.43 6.00
N ILE A 38 17.83 2.45 5.20
CA ILE A 38 18.73 3.54 5.62
C ILE A 38 18.15 4.28 6.82
N LYS A 39 16.85 4.61 6.81
CA LYS A 39 16.17 5.28 7.93
C LYS A 39 16.27 4.46 9.22
N ALA A 40 16.01 3.16 9.17
CA ALA A 40 16.11 2.28 10.33
C ALA A 40 17.55 2.22 10.88
N LEU A 41 18.56 2.11 10.01
CA LEU A 41 19.97 2.12 10.41
C LEU A 41 20.37 3.45 11.07
N ASN A 42 19.91 4.58 10.53
CA ASN A 42 20.17 5.90 11.11
C ASN A 42 19.54 6.05 12.50
N ILE A 43 18.30 5.60 12.68
CA ILE A 43 17.63 5.61 14.00
C ILE A 43 18.40 4.75 15.01
N LEU A 44 18.84 3.55 14.61
CA LEU A 44 19.65 2.67 15.44
C LEU A 44 20.98 3.32 15.83
N GLN A 45 21.65 4.00 14.90
CA GLN A 45 22.90 4.69 15.15
C GLN A 45 22.74 5.84 16.15
N VAL A 46 21.68 6.65 16.01
CA VAL A 46 21.38 7.75 16.94
C VAL A 46 21.03 7.22 18.33
N ALA A 47 20.23 6.15 18.43
CA ALA A 47 19.91 5.54 19.71
C ALA A 47 21.18 5.06 20.44
N ARG A 48 22.11 4.42 19.70
CA ARG A 48 23.41 3.98 20.22
C ARG A 48 24.27 5.14 20.71
N SER A 49 24.38 6.23 19.93
CA SER A 49 25.21 7.38 20.32
C SER A 49 24.65 8.16 21.51
N GLN A 50 23.34 8.10 21.72
CA GLN A 50 22.66 8.75 22.84
C GLN A 50 22.42 7.83 24.04
N HIS A 51 22.93 6.59 24.02
CA HIS A 51 22.67 5.57 25.03
C HIS A 51 21.17 5.39 25.35
N ARG A 52 20.32 5.49 24.32
CA ARG A 52 18.87 5.29 24.45
C ARG A 52 18.51 3.85 24.12
N GLU A 53 17.69 3.26 24.98
CA GLU A 53 17.08 1.96 24.70
C GLU A 53 16.07 2.07 23.56
N LEU A 54 16.05 1.05 22.69
CA LEU A 54 15.16 1.00 21.52
C LEU A 54 14.69 -0.43 21.28
N LEU A 55 13.43 -0.58 20.87
CA LEU A 55 12.84 -1.83 20.41
C LEU A 55 12.60 -1.75 18.90
N LEU A 56 13.13 -2.73 18.15
CA LEU A 56 12.81 -2.91 16.75
C LEU A 56 11.77 -4.02 16.60
N LEU A 57 10.57 -3.66 16.16
CA LEU A 57 9.51 -4.62 15.84
C LEU A 57 9.48 -4.87 14.33
N SER A 58 9.69 -6.12 13.94
CA SER A 58 9.56 -6.57 12.55
C SER A 58 8.28 -7.39 12.41
N THR A 59 7.38 -6.96 11.53
CA THR A 59 6.10 -7.63 11.25
C THR A 59 5.99 -7.95 9.77
N ASP A 60 5.41 -9.09 9.43
CA ASP A 60 5.08 -9.46 8.06
C ASP A 60 3.57 -9.71 7.90
N ALA A 61 3.05 -9.47 6.70
CA ALA A 61 1.65 -9.66 6.39
C ALA A 61 1.43 -11.03 5.73
N GLU A 62 1.07 -12.03 6.54
CA GLU A 62 0.87 -13.40 6.07
C GLU A 62 -0.21 -13.47 4.97
N LYS A 63 0.18 -13.81 3.75
CA LYS A 63 -0.72 -13.93 2.58
C LYS A 63 -1.56 -12.66 2.37
N ALA A 64 -0.96 -11.48 2.51
CA ALA A 64 -1.61 -10.16 2.44
C ALA A 64 -2.68 -10.03 1.34
N PHE A 65 -2.39 -10.51 0.12
CA PHE A 65 -3.33 -10.39 -1.01
C PHE A 65 -4.45 -11.44 -1.05
N LYS A 66 -4.36 -12.53 -0.26
CA LYS A 66 -5.39 -13.59 -0.20
C LYS A 66 -6.39 -13.37 0.94
N ARG A 67 -6.05 -12.52 1.92
CA ARG A 67 -6.83 -12.31 3.15
C ARG A 67 -7.47 -10.91 3.22
N VAL A 68 -7.51 -10.17 2.11
CA VAL A 68 -8.16 -8.85 2.07
C VAL A 68 -9.66 -9.03 2.19
N ASP A 69 -10.27 -8.35 3.16
CA ASP A 69 -11.72 -8.23 3.27
C ASP A 69 -12.23 -7.11 2.33
N TRP A 70 -13.23 -7.41 1.51
CA TRP A 70 -13.72 -6.47 0.49
C TRP A 70 -14.55 -5.32 1.07
N LEU A 71 -15.24 -5.52 2.20
CA LEU A 71 -15.93 -4.45 2.91
C LEU A 71 -14.91 -3.50 3.52
N TYR A 72 -13.85 -4.04 4.14
CA TYR A 72 -12.75 -3.23 4.64
C TYR A 72 -12.08 -2.40 3.53
N LEU A 73 -11.90 -2.98 2.34
CA LEU A 73 -11.38 -2.25 1.18
C LEU A 73 -12.30 -1.11 0.76
N GLU A 74 -13.63 -1.34 0.70
CA GLU A 74 -14.60 -0.30 0.36
C GLU A 74 -14.61 0.85 1.37
N GLU A 75 -14.62 0.53 2.66
CA GLU A 75 -14.55 1.51 3.75
C GLU A 75 -13.24 2.31 3.70
N THR A 76 -12.11 1.65 3.46
CA THR A 76 -10.81 2.30 3.31
C THR A 76 -10.82 3.29 2.14
N LEU A 77 -11.34 2.89 0.98
CA LEU A 77 -11.45 3.78 -0.17
C LEU A 77 -12.41 4.95 0.09
N THR A 78 -13.48 4.73 0.85
CA THR A 78 -14.41 5.79 1.27
C THR A 78 -13.71 6.80 2.17
N HIS A 79 -12.96 6.33 3.17
CA HIS A 79 -12.22 7.17 4.10
C HIS A 79 -11.09 7.96 3.40
N MET A 80 -10.43 7.37 2.41
CA MET A 80 -9.44 8.05 1.57
C MET A 80 -10.05 9.06 0.58
N GLY A 81 -11.37 9.25 0.59
CA GLY A 81 -12.06 10.25 -0.23
C GLY A 81 -12.32 9.81 -1.68
N PHE A 82 -12.18 8.52 -2.01
CA PHE A 82 -12.53 8.05 -3.35
C PHE A 82 -14.05 8.11 -3.57
N GLY A 83 -14.46 8.81 -4.63
CA GLY A 83 -15.87 8.92 -5.00
C GLY A 83 -16.51 7.58 -5.39
N PRO A 84 -17.84 7.47 -5.34
CA PRO A 84 -18.58 6.20 -5.48
C PRO A 84 -18.28 5.47 -6.79
N ARG A 85 -18.04 6.21 -7.88
CA ARG A 85 -17.71 5.63 -9.19
C ARG A 85 -16.35 4.92 -9.19
N MET A 86 -15.32 5.51 -8.59
CA MET A 86 -13.98 4.89 -8.51
C MET A 86 -14.02 3.65 -7.62
N ARG A 87 -14.70 3.72 -6.48
CA ARG A 87 -14.88 2.56 -5.58
C ARG A 87 -15.58 1.42 -6.30
N SER A 88 -16.69 1.71 -7.00
CA SER A 88 -17.40 0.71 -7.81
C SER A 88 -16.50 0.05 -8.85
N TRP A 89 -15.65 0.81 -9.56
CA TRP A 89 -14.69 0.24 -10.51
C TRP A 89 -13.66 -0.68 -9.87
N VAL A 90 -13.15 -0.33 -8.69
CA VAL A 90 -12.20 -1.16 -7.94
C VAL A 90 -12.89 -2.45 -7.47
N LEU A 91 -14.06 -2.36 -6.85
CA LEU A 91 -14.80 -3.52 -6.33
C LEU A 91 -15.25 -4.47 -7.45
N SER A 92 -15.54 -3.93 -8.65
CA SER A 92 -15.87 -4.73 -9.83
C SER A 92 -14.75 -5.67 -10.28
N LEU A 93 -13.49 -5.43 -9.87
CA LEU A 93 -12.39 -6.35 -10.15
C LEU A 93 -12.50 -7.67 -9.37
N TYR A 94 -13.28 -7.68 -8.27
CA TYR A 94 -13.34 -8.79 -7.31
C TYR A 94 -14.69 -9.51 -7.26
N THR A 95 -15.78 -8.91 -7.75
CA THR A 95 -17.14 -9.49 -7.67
C THR A 95 -17.37 -10.71 -8.59
N SER A 96 -16.62 -10.85 -9.71
CA SER A 96 -16.70 -12.02 -10.62
C SER A 96 -15.53 -12.08 -11.61
N PRO A 97 -14.29 -12.34 -11.15
CA PRO A 97 -13.14 -12.39 -12.04
C PRO A 97 -13.19 -13.63 -12.94
N THR A 98 -13.56 -13.45 -14.21
CA THR A 98 -13.40 -14.50 -15.24
C THR A 98 -12.04 -14.34 -15.92
N ALA A 99 -11.15 -15.30 -15.70
CA ALA A 99 -9.89 -15.39 -16.44
C ALA A 99 -10.06 -16.39 -17.58
N ARG A 100 -9.99 -15.93 -18.83
CA ARG A 100 -9.81 -16.82 -19.99
C ARG A 100 -8.32 -16.89 -20.28
N ILE A 101 -7.72 -18.04 -20.02
CA ILE A 101 -6.38 -18.37 -20.50
C ILE A 101 -6.50 -18.60 -22.01
N ARG A 102 -5.61 -17.98 -22.80
CA ARG A 102 -5.37 -18.36 -24.19
C ARG A 102 -4.17 -19.27 -24.22
#